data_AF-A0AAU6HBW1-F1
#
_entry.id   AF-A0AAU6HBW1-F1
#
_cell.length_a   1.000
_cell.length_b   1.000
_cell.length_c   1.000
_cell.angle_alpha   90.00
_cell.angle_beta   90.00
_cell.angle_gamma   90.00
#
_symmetry.space_group_name_H-M   'P 1'
#
loop_
_entity.id
_entity.type
_entity.pdbx_description
1 polymer ?
#
loop_
_entity_poly.entity_id
_entity_poly.type
_entity_poly.pdbx_seq_one_letter_code
_entity_poly.pdbx_strand_id
1 'polypeptide(L)'
;MPTTLTQLSADRQLTALRRPLPCEGTATVLRQGPATEPGGAPAWLLFLCSEHSENLPDWPGTVADTADRLTLSCGAALDYRTTEQVLQPHADLWLTPMTGVDPATYDDGWHEILHRAHRVLAERPAEAGGKGETLHSLTMMLGIAAEYAEGDDLYQATVPLGYCETLSRNL
;
A
#
# COMPACT_ATOMS: atom_id res chain seq x y z
N MET A 1 -30.22 -1.07 -5.02
CA MET A 1 -29.26 -0.31 -5.86
C MET A 1 -27.87 -0.69 -5.39
N PRO A 2 -26.93 -1.08 -6.27
CA PRO A 2 -25.55 -1.33 -5.86
C PRO A 2 -24.95 -0.05 -5.27
N THR A 3 -24.13 -0.19 -4.23
CA THR A 3 -23.44 0.94 -3.59
C THR A 3 -22.41 1.53 -4.54
N THR A 4 -22.04 2.80 -4.31
CA THR A 4 -21.03 3.51 -5.13
C THR A 4 -19.72 2.71 -5.20
N LEU A 5 -19.31 2.10 -4.08
CA LEU A 5 -18.13 1.25 -4.02
C LEU A 5 -18.25 -0.01 -4.91
N THR A 6 -19.40 -0.70 -4.87
CA THR A 6 -19.63 -1.90 -5.67
C THR A 6 -19.55 -1.57 -7.16
N GLN A 7 -20.09 -0.43 -7.59
CA GLN A 7 -20.01 0.02 -8.98
C GLN A 7 -18.57 0.35 -9.39
N LEU A 8 -17.83 1.07 -8.54
CA LEU A 8 -16.45 1.45 -8.82
C LEU A 8 -15.47 0.28 -8.82
N SER A 9 -15.85 -0.83 -8.16
CA SER A 9 -15.03 -2.05 -8.05
C SER A 9 -15.49 -3.18 -8.99
N ALA A 10 -16.69 -3.06 -9.57
CA ALA A 10 -17.30 -4.14 -10.33
C ALA A 10 -16.41 -4.56 -11.51
N ASP A 11 -16.21 -5.87 -11.65
CA ASP A 11 -15.47 -6.49 -12.75
C ASP A 11 -13.99 -6.07 -12.86
N ARG A 12 -13.42 -5.54 -11.77
CA ARG A 12 -12.01 -5.13 -11.70
C ARG A 12 -11.22 -6.06 -10.79
N GLN A 13 -10.05 -6.50 -11.24
CA GLN A 13 -9.11 -7.23 -10.39
C GLN A 13 -8.48 -6.26 -9.40
N LEU A 14 -8.66 -6.50 -8.10
CA LEU A 14 -7.93 -5.81 -7.05
C LEU A 14 -6.48 -6.28 -7.06
N THR A 15 -5.54 -5.37 -7.26
CA THR A 15 -4.10 -5.69 -7.27
C THR A 15 -3.52 -5.67 -5.86
N ALA A 16 -3.93 -4.70 -5.04
CA ALA A 16 -3.47 -4.59 -3.67
C ALA A 16 -4.50 -3.94 -2.75
N LEU A 17 -4.59 -4.46 -1.53
CA LEU A 17 -5.16 -3.75 -0.40
C LEU A 17 -4.02 -3.05 0.33
N ARG A 18 -4.02 -1.73 0.26
CA ARG A 18 -3.01 -0.88 0.90
C ARG A 18 -3.61 -0.15 2.07
N ARG A 19 -2.75 0.38 2.93
CA ARG A 19 -3.17 1.23 4.01
C ARG A 19 -2.21 2.40 4.06
N PRO A 20 -2.31 3.44 3.23
CA PRO A 20 -1.40 4.60 3.16
C PRO A 20 -1.41 5.59 4.33
N LEU A 21 -2.45 5.60 5.18
CA LEU A 21 -2.54 6.55 6.32
C LEU A 21 -2.76 5.81 7.65
N PRO A 22 -2.07 6.21 8.75
CA PRO A 22 -2.30 5.67 10.09
C PRO A 22 -3.55 6.30 10.70
N CYS A 23 -4.73 5.78 10.36
CA CYS A 23 -5.98 6.21 10.98
C CYS A 23 -6.89 5.01 11.26
N GLU A 24 -7.63 5.07 12.37
CA GLU A 24 -8.65 4.09 12.74
C GLU A 24 -10.08 4.67 12.67
N GLY A 25 -10.21 5.93 12.26
CA GLY A 25 -11.50 6.59 12.09
C GLY A 25 -12.38 5.85 11.08
N THR A 26 -13.70 5.95 11.26
CA THR A 26 -14.65 5.41 10.27
C THR A 26 -14.58 6.22 8.99
N ALA A 27 -14.45 5.55 7.85
CA ALA A 27 -14.47 6.21 6.56
C ALA A 27 -15.90 6.65 6.20
N THR A 28 -16.03 7.89 5.75
CA THR A 28 -17.28 8.51 5.30
C THR A 28 -17.17 9.07 3.88
N VAL A 29 -15.95 9.15 3.36
CA VAL A 29 -15.63 9.76 2.08
C VAL A 29 -14.72 8.83 1.27
N LEU A 30 -14.91 8.82 -0.05
CA LEU A 30 -14.05 8.11 -0.97
C LEU A 30 -13.26 9.13 -1.83
N ARG A 31 -11.93 9.07 -1.79
CA ARG A 31 -11.10 9.77 -2.77
C ARG A 31 -10.75 8.81 -3.91
N GLN A 32 -10.98 9.27 -5.12
CA GLN A 32 -10.79 8.51 -6.35
C GLN A 32 -9.52 8.98 -7.04
N GLY A 33 -8.58 8.06 -7.23
CA GLY A 33 -7.37 8.34 -8.01
C GLY A 33 -7.69 8.64 -9.47
N PRO A 34 -6.79 9.35 -10.17
CA PRO A 34 -6.92 9.51 -11.62
C PRO A 34 -7.01 8.13 -12.29
N ALA A 35 -7.82 8.03 -13.35
CA ALA A 35 -7.86 6.84 -14.17
C ALA A 35 -6.52 6.64 -14.90
N THR A 36 -6.12 5.39 -15.11
CA THR A 36 -4.91 5.07 -15.90
C THR A 36 -5.08 5.49 -17.36
N GLU A 37 -6.31 5.42 -17.87
CA GLU A 37 -6.68 5.84 -19.22
C GLU A 37 -7.76 6.94 -19.17
N PRO A 38 -7.75 7.92 -20.10
CA PRO A 38 -8.76 8.96 -20.17
C PRO A 38 -10.19 8.38 -20.26
N GLY A 39 -11.07 8.80 -19.35
CA GLY A 39 -12.46 8.32 -19.28
C GLY A 39 -12.64 6.94 -18.62
N GLY A 40 -11.56 6.31 -18.16
CA GLY A 40 -11.59 5.04 -17.45
C GLY A 40 -12.02 5.15 -15.99
N ALA A 41 -12.12 3.99 -15.33
CA ALA A 41 -12.39 3.92 -13.89
C ALA A 41 -11.19 4.43 -13.06
N PRO A 42 -11.41 4.94 -11.83
CA PRO A 42 -10.35 5.42 -10.95
C PRO A 42 -9.30 4.36 -10.67
N ALA A 43 -8.01 4.64 -10.84
CA ALA A 43 -6.95 3.64 -10.67
C ALA A 43 -6.84 3.08 -9.25
N TRP A 44 -7.30 3.85 -8.25
CA TRP A 44 -7.37 3.44 -6.86
C TRP A 44 -8.50 4.18 -6.14
N LEU A 45 -8.93 3.63 -5.01
CA LEU A 45 -9.97 4.19 -4.14
C LEU A 45 -9.43 4.28 -2.72
N LEU A 46 -9.41 5.48 -2.14
CA LEU A 46 -8.96 5.74 -0.78
C LEU A 46 -10.13 6.09 0.14
N PHE A 47 -10.18 5.40 1.27
CA PHE A 47 -11.23 5.54 2.27
C PHE A 47 -10.79 6.55 3.32
N LEU A 48 -11.58 7.60 3.53
CA LEU A 48 -11.21 8.71 4.41
C LEU A 48 -12.33 9.03 5.41
N CYS A 49 -11.96 9.34 6.64
CA CYS A 49 -12.84 10.06 7.56
C CYS A 49 -12.97 11.53 7.12
N SER A 50 -13.92 12.26 7.72
CA SER A 50 -14.13 13.68 7.41
C SER A 50 -12.86 14.51 7.57
N GLU A 51 -12.10 14.31 8.64
CA GLU A 51 -10.86 15.05 8.92
C GLU A 51 -9.80 14.85 7.83
N HIS A 52 -9.53 13.60 7.44
CA HIS A 52 -8.55 13.31 6.39
C HIS A 52 -9.07 13.62 4.98
N SER A 53 -10.38 13.73 4.77
CA SER A 53 -10.91 14.17 3.48
C SER A 53 -10.58 15.64 3.19
N GLU A 54 -10.59 16.47 4.24
CA GLU A 54 -10.29 17.91 4.18
C GLU A 54 -8.78 18.18 4.20
N ASN A 55 -8.04 17.45 5.03
CA ASN A 55 -6.63 17.70 5.31
C ASN A 55 -5.72 16.56 4.82
N LEU A 56 -5.97 16.03 3.63
CA LEU A 56 -5.08 15.04 3.05
C LEU A 56 -3.79 15.72 2.55
N PRO A 57 -2.59 15.22 2.91
CA PRO A 57 -1.34 15.59 2.24
C PRO A 57 -1.47 15.39 0.74
N ASP A 58 -0.62 16.02 -0.09
CA ASP A 58 -0.69 16.04 -1.56
C ASP A 58 -0.86 14.65 -2.19
N TRP A 59 -2.11 14.21 -2.26
CA TRP A 59 -2.54 12.95 -2.83
C TRP A 59 -3.53 13.26 -3.95
N PRO A 60 -3.16 12.98 -5.20
CA PRO A 60 -3.94 13.38 -6.36
C PRO A 60 -5.30 12.69 -6.35
N GLY A 61 -6.30 13.29 -6.98
CA GLY A 61 -7.61 12.66 -7.14
C GLY A 61 -8.77 13.57 -6.77
N THR A 62 -9.98 13.06 -6.98
CA THR A 62 -11.21 13.77 -6.70
C THR A 62 -11.94 13.14 -5.51
N VAL A 63 -12.55 13.99 -4.69
CA VAL A 63 -13.38 13.54 -3.58
C VAL A 63 -14.77 13.24 -4.11
N ALA A 64 -15.30 12.07 -3.75
CA ALA A 64 -16.69 11.71 -3.96
C ALA A 64 -17.31 11.42 -2.59
N ASP A 65 -18.32 12.21 -2.22
CA ASP A 65 -19.14 11.90 -1.07
C ASP A 65 -19.93 10.62 -1.35
N THR A 66 -19.87 9.68 -0.41
CA THR A 66 -20.65 8.45 -0.49
C THR A 66 -21.73 8.48 0.56
N ALA A 67 -23.00 8.46 0.14
CA ALA A 67 -24.13 8.33 1.06
C ALA A 67 -24.19 6.94 1.73
N ASP A 68 -23.42 5.97 1.22
CA ASP A 68 -23.34 4.62 1.73
C ASP A 68 -22.33 4.51 2.87
N ARG A 69 -22.61 3.63 3.84
CA ARG A 69 -21.61 3.22 4.83
C ARG A 69 -20.46 2.51 4.12
N LEU A 70 -19.28 3.12 4.13
CA LEU A 70 -18.04 2.47 3.73
C LEU A 70 -17.63 1.47 4.82
N THR A 71 -17.22 0.28 4.40
CA THR A 71 -16.89 -0.83 5.32
C THR A 71 -15.45 -0.83 5.78
N LEU A 72 -14.56 -0.12 5.07
CA LEU A 72 -13.15 -0.01 5.43
C LEU A 72 -12.90 1.21 6.33
N SER A 73 -11.85 1.10 7.14
CA SER A 73 -11.39 2.20 7.99
C SER A 73 -10.68 3.29 7.17
N CYS A 74 -10.60 4.48 7.75
CA CYS A 74 -9.85 5.58 7.18
C CYS A 74 -8.39 5.16 6.92
N GLY A 75 -7.85 5.60 5.79
CA GLY A 75 -6.50 5.29 5.37
C GLY A 75 -6.33 3.95 4.68
N ALA A 76 -7.39 3.15 4.48
CA ALA A 76 -7.35 1.98 3.60
C ALA A 76 -7.47 2.41 2.13
N ALA A 77 -6.77 1.73 1.23
CA ALA A 77 -6.84 1.98 -0.20
C ALA A 77 -6.99 0.66 -0.98
N LEU A 78 -7.93 0.64 -1.92
CA LEU A 78 -8.06 -0.40 -2.93
C LEU A 78 -7.31 0.06 -4.18
N ASP A 79 -6.30 -0.69 -4.59
CA ASP A 79 -5.44 -0.35 -5.73
C ASP A 79 -5.66 -1.33 -6.88
N TYR A 80 -5.96 -0.79 -8.06
CA TYR A 80 -6.27 -1.56 -9.27
C TYR A 80 -5.26 -1.29 -10.39
N ARG A 81 -4.17 -0.57 -10.09
CA ARG A 81 -3.05 -0.39 -11.01
C ARG A 81 -2.34 -1.72 -11.26
N THR A 82 -1.45 -1.77 -12.25
CA THR A 82 -0.64 -2.98 -12.43
C THR A 82 0.24 -3.21 -11.20
N THR A 83 0.67 -4.45 -11.00
CA THR A 83 1.53 -4.82 -9.87
C THR A 83 2.74 -3.90 -9.76
N GLU A 84 3.45 -3.66 -10.86
CA GLU A 84 4.65 -2.81 -10.92
C GLU A 84 4.34 -1.36 -10.50
N GLN A 85 3.19 -0.84 -10.92
CA GLN A 85 2.75 0.50 -10.54
C GLN A 85 2.40 0.63 -9.05
N VAL A 86 2.06 -0.49 -8.39
CA VAL A 86 1.76 -0.53 -6.95
C VAL A 86 3.03 -0.64 -6.10
N LEU A 87 4.09 -1.27 -6.61
CA LEU A 87 5.34 -1.48 -5.87
C LEU A 87 6.08 -0.17 -5.57
N GLN A 88 6.13 0.77 -6.51
CA GLN A 88 6.79 2.07 -6.30
C GLN A 88 6.24 2.83 -5.08
N PRO A 89 4.91 2.97 -4.91
CA PRO A 89 4.35 3.52 -3.69
C PRO A 89 4.78 2.84 -2.37
N HIS A 90 5.10 1.54 -2.35
CA HIS A 90 5.65 0.90 -1.16
C HIS A 90 7.11 1.32 -0.91
N ALA A 91 7.90 1.42 -1.98
CA ALA A 91 9.25 1.97 -1.94
C ALA A 91 9.28 3.40 -1.40
N ASP A 92 8.46 4.28 -1.95
CA ASP A 92 8.42 5.70 -1.56
C ASP A 92 7.97 5.87 -0.12
N LEU A 93 6.96 5.10 0.30
CA LEU A 93 6.30 5.31 1.58
C LEU A 93 7.09 4.76 2.77
N TRP A 94 7.70 3.58 2.65
CA TRP A 94 8.33 2.94 3.80
C TRP A 94 9.60 2.17 3.47
N LEU A 95 9.68 1.47 2.33
CA LEU A 95 10.81 0.59 2.07
C LEU A 95 12.11 1.37 1.86
N THR A 96 12.10 2.45 1.06
CA THR A 96 13.29 3.29 0.87
C THR A 96 13.68 4.05 2.15
N PRO A 97 12.76 4.76 2.84
CA PRO A 97 13.08 5.42 4.11
C PRO A 97 13.66 4.48 5.17
N MET A 98 13.18 3.23 5.22
CA MET A 98 13.68 2.25 6.18
C MET A 98 14.99 1.64 5.73
N THR A 99 15.17 1.27 4.48
CA THR A 99 16.31 0.42 4.06
C THR A 99 17.42 1.19 3.33
N GLY A 100 17.14 2.40 2.86
CA GLY A 100 18.00 3.13 1.93
C GLY A 100 18.07 2.51 0.53
N VAL A 101 17.31 1.44 0.26
CA VAL A 101 17.24 0.79 -1.06
C VAL A 101 16.23 1.53 -1.91
N ASP A 102 16.72 2.37 -2.83
CA ASP A 102 15.89 3.14 -3.75
C ASP A 102 15.80 2.43 -5.11
N PRO A 103 14.60 2.00 -5.56
CA PRO A 103 14.39 1.43 -6.90
C PRO A 103 14.97 2.27 -8.04
N ALA A 104 14.98 3.60 -7.92
CA ALA A 104 15.48 4.48 -8.97
C ALA A 104 17.01 4.45 -9.11
N THR A 105 17.72 3.93 -8.11
CA THR A 105 19.18 3.82 -8.11
C THR A 105 19.71 2.52 -8.72
N TYR A 106 18.81 1.56 -8.97
CA TYR A 106 19.16 0.25 -9.49
C TYR A 106 18.44 0.00 -10.80
N ASP A 107 19.17 -0.49 -11.81
CA ASP A 107 18.57 -1.01 -13.04
C ASP A 107 18.01 -2.44 -12.83
N ASP A 108 18.03 -2.94 -11.60
CA ASP A 108 17.59 -4.28 -11.23
C ASP A 108 16.06 -4.38 -11.17
N GLY A 109 15.52 -5.58 -11.40
CA GLY A 109 14.09 -5.84 -11.24
C GLY A 109 13.62 -5.81 -9.77
N TRP A 110 12.31 -5.74 -9.56
CA TRP A 110 11.71 -5.71 -8.23
C TRP A 110 12.12 -6.86 -7.30
N HIS A 111 12.43 -8.05 -7.84
CA HIS A 111 12.94 -9.17 -7.04
C HIS A 111 14.22 -8.80 -6.27
N GLU A 112 15.22 -8.22 -6.96
CA GLU A 112 16.50 -7.87 -6.35
C GLU A 112 16.33 -6.70 -5.37
N ILE A 113 15.47 -5.72 -5.69
CA ILE A 113 15.12 -4.62 -4.79
C ILE A 113 14.57 -5.17 -3.46
N LEU A 114 13.61 -6.10 -3.52
CA LEU A 114 13.01 -6.70 -2.33
C LEU A 114 14.00 -7.56 -1.54
N HIS A 115 14.86 -8.34 -2.21
CA HIS A 115 15.91 -9.11 -1.54
C HIS A 115 16.94 -8.22 -0.84
N ARG A 116 17.37 -7.13 -1.49
CA ARG A 116 18.33 -6.19 -0.91
C ARG A 116 17.72 -5.48 0.31
N ALA A 117 16.47 -5.02 0.18
CA ALA A 117 15.73 -4.42 1.29
C ALA A 117 15.56 -5.41 2.47
N HIS A 118 15.20 -6.66 2.18
CA HIS A 118 15.08 -7.72 3.19
C HIS A 118 16.42 -7.94 3.92
N ARG A 119 17.53 -8.04 3.18
CA ARG A 119 18.87 -8.22 3.76
C ARG A 119 19.24 -7.08 4.71
N VAL A 120 19.01 -5.83 4.30
CA VAL A 120 19.28 -4.67 5.14
C VAL A 120 18.52 -4.74 6.46
N LEU A 121 17.25 -5.16 6.44
CA LEU A 121 16.46 -5.31 7.67
C LEU A 121 16.88 -6.50 8.52
N ALA A 122 17.26 -7.62 7.90
CA ALA A 122 17.71 -8.83 8.58
C ALA A 122 19.06 -8.64 9.30
N GLU A 123 19.92 -7.74 8.79
CA GLU A 123 21.20 -7.39 9.40
C GLU A 123 21.09 -6.40 10.57
N ARG A 124 19.90 -5.83 10.81
CA ARG A 124 19.69 -4.90 11.93
C ARG A 124 19.86 -5.63 13.27
N PRO A 125 20.51 -4.98 14.26
CA PRO A 125 20.59 -5.55 15.60
C PRO A 125 19.19 -5.70 16.19
N ALA A 126 18.97 -6.79 16.93
CA ALA A 126 17.71 -7.01 17.62
C ALA A 126 17.45 -5.87 18.63
N GLU A 127 16.30 -5.23 18.51
CA GLU A 127 15.81 -4.25 19.48
C GLU A 127 14.94 -4.95 20.53
N ALA A 128 14.97 -4.49 21.78
CA ALA A 128 14.12 -5.02 22.83
C ALA A 128 12.77 -4.28 22.89
N GLY A 129 11.70 -5.01 23.23
CA GLY A 129 10.35 -4.46 23.38
C GLY A 129 9.54 -4.45 22.08
N GLY A 130 8.36 -3.82 22.11
CA GLY A 130 7.37 -3.93 21.02
C GLY A 130 7.83 -3.43 19.65
N LYS A 131 8.80 -2.49 19.60
CA LYS A 131 9.43 -2.08 18.33
C LYS A 131 10.27 -3.18 17.71
N GLY A 132 11.01 -3.95 18.52
CA GLY A 132 11.79 -5.10 18.07
C GLY A 132 10.90 -6.21 17.51
N GLU A 133 9.77 -6.50 18.17
CA GLU A 133 8.78 -7.46 17.66
C GLU A 133 8.17 -6.99 16.33
N THR A 134 7.81 -5.72 16.23
CA THR A 134 7.27 -5.12 15.00
C THR A 134 8.28 -5.18 13.86
N LEU A 135 9.55 -4.86 14.13
CA LEU A 135 10.63 -4.92 13.13
C LEU A 135 10.85 -6.37 12.69
N HIS A 136 10.84 -7.32 13.62
CA HIS A 136 10.96 -8.74 13.29
C HIS A 136 9.82 -9.22 12.39
N SER A 137 8.56 -8.89 12.70
CA SER A 137 7.41 -9.23 11.86
C SER A 137 7.49 -8.58 10.48
N LEU A 138 7.94 -7.33 10.40
CA LEU A 138 8.12 -6.63 9.13
C LEU A 138 9.21 -7.30 8.28
N THR A 139 10.36 -7.64 8.88
CA THR A 139 11.44 -8.35 8.18
C THR A 139 10.97 -9.70 7.65
N MET A 140 10.26 -10.48 8.46
CA MET A 140 9.68 -11.78 8.06
C MET A 140 8.75 -11.64 6.84
N MET A 141 7.84 -10.66 6.87
CA MET A 141 6.87 -10.46 5.79
C MET A 141 7.54 -9.92 4.53
N LEU A 142 8.55 -9.06 4.65
CA LEU A 142 9.35 -8.64 3.50
C LEU A 142 10.14 -9.81 2.89
N GLY A 143 10.60 -10.76 3.71
CA GLY A 143 11.20 -12.01 3.23
C GLY A 143 10.23 -12.82 2.35
N ILE A 144 8.99 -13.01 2.81
CA ILE A 144 7.93 -13.68 2.03
C ILE A 144 7.65 -12.93 0.71
N ALA A 145 7.61 -11.60 0.74
CA ALA A 145 7.44 -10.79 -0.47
C ALA A 145 8.59 -10.99 -1.48
N ALA A 146 9.82 -11.08 -0.98
CA ALA A 146 11.00 -11.32 -1.80
C ALA A 146 10.97 -12.73 -2.43
N GLU A 147 10.57 -13.76 -1.66
CA GLU A 147 10.40 -15.13 -2.18
C GLU A 147 9.36 -15.20 -3.31
N TYR A 148 8.22 -14.53 -3.16
CA TYR A 148 7.22 -14.44 -4.24
C TYR A 148 7.80 -13.76 -5.50
N ALA A 149 8.55 -12.66 -5.31
CA ALA A 149 9.17 -11.96 -6.42
C ALA A 149 10.25 -12.79 -7.13
N GLU A 150 11.03 -13.60 -6.39
CA GLU A 150 11.99 -14.56 -6.94
C GLU A 150 11.30 -15.64 -7.78
N GLY A 151 10.11 -16.06 -7.36
CA GLY A 151 9.24 -16.97 -8.10
C GLY A 151 8.48 -16.34 -9.29
N ASP A 152 8.81 -15.10 -9.67
CA ASP A 152 8.14 -14.32 -10.73
C ASP A 152 6.64 -14.05 -10.46
N ASP A 153 6.24 -14.05 -9.18
CA ASP A 153 4.87 -13.76 -8.73
C ASP A 153 4.81 -12.46 -7.94
N LEU A 154 5.12 -11.34 -8.61
CA LEU A 154 5.03 -10.01 -8.01
C LEU A 154 3.62 -9.67 -7.54
N TYR A 155 2.58 -10.29 -8.12
CA TYR A 155 1.20 -10.08 -7.70
C TYR A 155 0.98 -10.62 -6.30
N GLN A 156 1.45 -11.84 -5.99
CA GLN A 156 1.38 -12.36 -4.62
C GLN A 156 2.25 -11.57 -3.63
N ALA A 157 3.35 -10.96 -4.09
CA ALA A 157 4.19 -10.11 -3.25
C ALA A 157 3.44 -8.87 -2.72
N THR A 158 2.36 -8.40 -3.36
CA THR A 158 1.62 -7.21 -2.88
C THR A 158 0.93 -7.42 -1.53
N VAL A 159 0.55 -8.66 -1.20
CA VAL A 159 -0.12 -8.99 0.06
C VAL A 159 0.80 -8.79 1.27
N PRO A 160 1.98 -9.45 1.36
CA PRO A 160 2.93 -9.18 2.44
C PRO A 160 3.43 -7.74 2.44
N LEU A 161 3.57 -7.09 1.28
CA LEU A 161 3.96 -5.67 1.22
C LEU A 161 2.92 -4.73 1.80
N GLY A 162 1.62 -4.99 1.62
CA GLY A 162 0.54 -4.27 2.29
C GLY A 162 0.58 -4.43 3.82
N TYR A 163 1.01 -5.60 4.30
CA TYR A 163 1.22 -5.82 5.72
C TYR A 163 2.46 -5.08 6.24
N CYS A 164 3.58 -5.13 5.54
CA CYS A 164 4.78 -4.35 5.85
C CYS A 164 4.48 -2.85 5.88
N GLU A 165 3.69 -2.33 4.93
CA GLU A 165 3.24 -0.94 4.94
C GLU A 165 2.50 -0.59 6.23
N THR A 166 1.64 -1.48 6.73
CA THR A 166 0.93 -1.28 7.99
C THR A 166 1.90 -1.30 9.19
N LEU A 167 2.80 -2.28 9.26
CA LEU A 167 3.75 -2.41 10.36
C LEU A 167 4.78 -1.28 10.41
N SER A 168 5.24 -0.80 9.25
CA SER A 168 6.28 0.22 9.15
C SER A 168 5.92 1.52 9.86
N ARG A 169 4.63 1.79 10.05
CA ARG A 169 4.13 2.97 10.76
C ARG A 169 4.23 2.90 12.27
N ASN A 170 4.38 1.70 12.81
CA ASN A 170 4.48 1.47 14.24
C ASN A 170 5.94 1.44 14.73
N LEU A 171 6.90 1.73 13.84
CA LEU A 171 8.34 1.73 14.11
C LEU A 171 8.89 3.13 14.39
#